data_AF-A5AZ20-F1
#
_entry.id   AF-A5AZ20-F1
#
_cell.length_a   1.000
_cell.length_b   1.000
_cell.length_c   1.000
_cell.angle_alpha   90.00
_cell.angle_beta   90.00
_cell.angle_gamma   90.00
#
_symmetry.space_group_name_H-M   'P 1'
#
loop_
_entity.id
_entity.type
_entity.pdbx_description
1 polymer ?
#
loop_
_entity_poly.entity_id
_entity_poly.type
_entity_poly.pdbx_seq_one_letter_code
_entity_poly.pdbx_strand_id
1 'polypeptide(L)'
;MAEPDHIFVNPLPNLAHGGHPAGFPFFYIKPADNEKIIRKFYPKEKGPVTDVDPIGNSPVIIEKSQLEEIAPTWMNISLRMKDDPETDKAFGWVLEMYAYAVASALHGVQHILRKDFMLQPPWDLEVGKKFIIHYTYGCDYNLKGELTYGKIGEWRFDKRSFLSGPPPKNLTLPPPGVPEKCAQFISFLASFCMDCKL
;
A
#
# COMPACT_ATOMS: atom_id res chain seq x y z
N MET A 1 -7.18 9.02 0.46
CA MET A 1 -7.67 7.73 -0.08
C MET A 1 -7.72 6.75 1.09
N ALA A 2 -8.88 6.21 1.44
CA ALA A 2 -8.96 5.06 2.33
C ALA A 2 -8.75 3.82 1.45
N GLU A 3 -7.59 3.16 1.54
CA GLU A 3 -7.34 1.96 0.76
C GLU A 3 -8.09 0.78 1.41
N PRO A 4 -9.06 0.14 0.73
CA PRO A 4 -9.93 -0.87 1.32
C PRO A 4 -9.25 -2.25 1.40
N ASP A 5 -7.92 -2.32 1.38
CA ASP A 5 -7.12 -3.54 1.34
C ASP A 5 -6.24 -3.76 2.58
N HIS A 6 -6.62 -3.13 3.69
CA HIS A 6 -5.93 -3.24 4.97
C HIS A 6 -6.80 -3.96 6.00
N ILE A 7 -6.27 -5.00 6.63
CA ILE A 7 -6.89 -5.65 7.81
C ILE A 7 -5.98 -5.50 9.01
N PHE A 8 -6.49 -4.94 10.10
CA PHE A 8 -5.78 -4.89 11.37
C PHE A 8 -5.77 -6.28 12.03
N VAL A 9 -4.58 -6.76 12.37
CA VAL A 9 -4.38 -8.09 12.98
C VAL A 9 -3.76 -8.04 14.37
N ASN A 10 -3.17 -6.91 14.74
CA ASN A 10 -2.69 -6.62 16.08
C ASN A 10 -3.09 -5.19 16.49
N PRO A 11 -3.21 -4.88 17.79
CA PRO A 11 -3.42 -3.52 18.26
C PRO A 11 -2.33 -2.59 17.71
N LEU A 12 -2.73 -1.54 17.00
CA LEU A 12 -1.82 -0.56 16.42
C LEU A 12 -1.57 0.57 17.43
N PRO A 13 -0.38 0.66 18.06
CA PRO A 13 -0.02 1.84 18.84
C PRO A 13 0.23 3.02 17.91
N ASN A 14 0.31 4.24 18.46
CA ASN A 14 0.79 5.37 17.68
C ASN A 14 2.27 5.15 17.31
N LEU A 15 2.53 4.94 16.01
CA LEU A 15 3.88 4.73 15.49
C LEU A 15 4.57 6.04 15.11
N ALA A 16 3.83 7.14 14.99
CA ALA A 16 4.37 8.48 14.76
C ALA A 16 4.99 9.02 16.06
N HIS A 17 6.02 9.85 15.93
CA HIS A 17 6.74 10.39 17.09
C HIS A 17 7.40 11.74 16.77
N GLY A 18 7.34 12.67 17.72
CA GLY A 18 8.07 13.95 17.62
C GLY A 18 7.70 14.81 16.41
N GLY A 19 6.44 14.79 15.97
CA GLY A 19 5.99 15.49 14.76
C GLY A 19 6.35 14.79 13.45
N HIS A 20 6.98 13.62 13.49
CA HIS A 20 7.24 12.79 12.33
C HIS A 20 6.14 11.73 12.16
N PRO A 21 5.40 11.75 11.05
CA PRO A 21 4.47 10.70 10.70
C PRO A 21 5.17 9.34 10.58
N ALA A 22 4.43 8.24 10.66
CA ALA A 22 4.95 6.90 10.37
C ALA A 22 4.34 6.36 9.09
N GLY A 23 5.17 5.78 8.22
CA GLY A 23 4.75 5.23 6.93
C GLY A 23 5.48 3.93 6.60
N PHE A 24 4.86 3.11 5.74
CA PHE A 24 5.50 1.90 5.25
C PHE A 24 6.39 2.19 4.03
N PRO A 25 7.67 1.78 4.03
CA PRO A 25 8.55 1.96 2.87
C PRO A 25 8.24 0.93 1.78
N PHE A 26 7.74 1.40 0.65
CA PHE A 26 7.40 0.56 -0.50
C PHE A 26 8.63 0.34 -1.38
N PHE A 27 8.98 -0.93 -1.62
CA PHE A 27 10.18 -1.27 -2.40
C PHE A 27 10.14 -0.78 -3.86
N TYR A 28 8.96 -0.50 -4.40
CA TYR A 28 8.74 0.00 -5.75
C TYR A 28 8.62 1.53 -5.84
N ILE A 29 8.56 2.23 -4.70
CA ILE A 29 8.64 3.69 -4.65
C ILE A 29 10.11 4.06 -4.46
N LYS A 30 10.75 4.52 -5.53
CA LYS A 30 12.19 4.79 -5.57
C LYS A 30 12.46 6.18 -6.12
N PRO A 31 12.32 7.24 -5.32
CA PRO A 31 12.52 8.61 -5.79
C PRO A 31 13.92 8.85 -6.36
N ALA A 32 14.97 8.32 -5.71
CA ALA A 32 16.35 8.45 -6.18
C ALA A 32 16.60 7.83 -7.56
N ASP A 33 16.04 6.64 -7.83
CA ASP A 33 16.14 5.97 -9.14
C ASP A 33 15.37 6.73 -10.23
N ASN A 34 14.41 7.58 -9.84
CA ASN A 34 13.54 8.35 -10.73
C ASN A 34 13.83 9.86 -10.68
N GLU A 35 15.05 10.27 -10.31
CA GLU A 35 15.41 11.67 -10.05
C GLU A 35 14.94 12.61 -11.17
N LYS A 36 15.19 12.29 -12.45
CA LYS A 36 14.78 13.14 -13.58
C LYS A 36 13.28 13.47 -13.58
N ILE A 37 12.43 12.50 -13.27
CA ILE A 37 10.98 12.68 -13.20
C ILE A 37 10.61 13.43 -11.93
N ILE A 38 11.17 13.04 -10.78
CA ILE A 38 10.90 13.68 -9.50
C ILE A 38 11.24 15.18 -9.54
N ARG A 39 12.33 15.58 -10.21
CA ARG A 39 12.73 16.99 -10.34
C ARG A 39 11.71 17.89 -11.04
N LYS A 40 10.78 17.35 -11.82
CA LYS A 40 9.64 18.12 -12.39
C LYS A 40 8.69 18.64 -11.30
N PHE A 41 8.64 17.97 -10.15
CA PHE A 41 7.70 18.22 -9.06
C PHE A 41 8.40 18.59 -7.73
N TYR A 42 9.68 18.23 -7.58
CA TYR A 42 10.54 18.57 -6.45
C TYR A 42 11.85 19.25 -6.93
N PRO A 43 11.81 20.58 -7.17
CA PRO A 43 12.93 21.35 -7.71
C PRO A 43 14.20 21.25 -6.86
N LYS A 44 15.37 21.47 -7.46
CA LYS A 44 16.67 21.33 -6.77
C LYS A 44 16.81 22.28 -5.58
N GLU A 45 16.15 23.43 -5.64
CA GLU A 45 16.14 24.47 -4.61
C GLU A 45 15.40 24.03 -3.35
N LYS A 46 14.57 22.98 -3.43
CA LYS A 46 13.83 22.43 -2.30
C LYS A 46 14.62 21.41 -1.48
N GLY A 47 15.64 20.78 -2.05
CA GLY A 47 16.47 19.79 -1.36
C GLY A 47 16.97 18.66 -2.26
N PRO A 48 17.77 17.73 -1.73
CA PRO A 48 18.13 16.48 -2.41
C PRO A 48 16.90 15.58 -2.62
N VAL A 49 16.90 14.76 -3.68
CA VAL A 49 15.78 13.82 -3.95
C VAL A 49 15.57 12.81 -2.81
N THR A 50 16.59 12.55 -2.01
CA THR A 50 16.53 11.69 -0.82
C THR A 50 15.59 12.20 0.27
N ASP A 51 15.17 13.47 0.22
CA ASP A 51 14.17 14.02 1.13
C ASP A 51 12.74 13.55 0.78
N VAL A 52 12.54 13.02 -0.44
CA VAL A 52 11.31 12.35 -0.83
C VAL A 52 11.38 10.91 -0.32
N ASP A 53 10.61 10.63 0.74
CA ASP A 53 10.54 9.31 1.35
C ASP A 53 10.02 8.25 0.36
N PRO A 54 10.50 6.98 0.40
CA PRO A 54 10.03 5.89 -0.45
C PRO A 54 8.70 5.30 0.05
N ILE A 55 7.69 6.15 0.25
CA ILE A 55 6.40 5.83 0.87
C ILE A 55 5.24 6.14 -0.08
N GLY A 56 4.04 5.71 0.30
CA GLY A 56 2.79 6.18 -0.30
C GLY A 56 1.85 6.72 0.78
N ASN A 57 0.64 7.11 0.38
CA ASN A 57 -0.35 7.67 1.29
C ASN A 57 -1.04 6.65 2.21
N SER A 58 -0.75 5.35 2.08
CA SER A 58 -1.32 4.30 2.93
C SER A 58 -0.36 3.10 3.04
N PRO A 59 -0.17 2.50 4.22
CA PRO A 59 -0.62 2.99 5.52
C PRO A 59 0.29 4.13 5.99
N VAL A 60 -0.32 5.18 6.55
CA VAL A 60 0.37 6.29 7.20
C VAL A 60 -0.37 6.68 8.49
N ILE A 61 0.38 6.93 9.57
CA ILE A 61 -0.11 7.67 10.75
C ILE A 61 0.49 9.07 10.68
N ILE A 62 -0.35 10.08 10.49
CA ILE A 62 0.03 11.48 10.34
C ILE A 62 -0.86 12.36 11.20
N GLU A 63 -0.31 13.46 11.72
CA GLU A 63 -1.12 14.45 12.43
C GLU A 63 -2.10 15.13 11.47
N LYS A 64 -3.31 15.41 11.96
CA LYS A 64 -4.36 16.01 11.14
C LYS A 64 -3.92 17.32 10.50
N SER A 65 -3.25 18.20 11.24
CA SER A 65 -2.74 19.49 10.76
C SER A 65 -1.74 19.34 9.62
N GLN A 66 -0.78 18.41 9.75
CA GLN A 66 0.18 18.11 8.67
C GLN A 66 -0.54 17.59 7.43
N LEU A 67 -1.53 16.70 7.60
CA LEU A 67 -2.31 16.21 6.47
C LEU A 67 -3.11 17.32 5.77
N GLU A 68 -3.73 18.23 6.55
CA GLU A 68 -4.44 19.39 6.03
C GLU A 68 -3.50 20.33 5.24
N GLU A 69 -2.27 20.51 5.71
CA GLU A 69 -1.24 21.32 5.04
C GLU A 69 -0.79 20.71 3.71
N ILE A 70 -0.51 19.40 3.67
CA ILE A 70 -0.01 18.75 2.45
C ILE A 70 -1.10 18.43 1.43
N ALA A 71 -2.36 18.26 1.85
CA ALA A 71 -3.44 17.76 0.98
C ALA A 71 -3.70 18.60 -0.29
N PRO A 72 -3.72 19.95 -0.24
CA PRO A 72 -3.85 20.77 -1.45
C PRO A 72 -2.68 20.60 -2.42
N THR A 73 -1.46 20.50 -1.90
CA THR A 73 -0.26 20.27 -2.71
C THR A 73 -0.24 18.87 -3.30
N TRP A 74 -0.63 17.85 -2.51
CA TRP A 74 -0.77 16.49 -2.97
C TRP A 74 -1.74 16.41 -4.16
N MET A 75 -2.95 16.94 -4.03
CA MET A 75 -3.94 16.97 -5.11
C MET A 75 -3.40 17.65 -6.38
N ASN A 76 -2.74 18.81 -6.23
CA ASN A 76 -2.17 19.52 -7.38
C ASN A 76 -1.04 18.74 -8.06
N ILE A 77 -0.17 18.08 -7.30
CA ILE A 77 0.93 17.27 -7.85
C ILE A 77 0.38 16.03 -8.54
N SER A 78 -0.61 15.36 -7.93
CA SER A 78 -1.31 14.23 -8.52
C SER A 78 -1.84 14.55 -9.91
N LEU A 79 -2.57 15.68 -10.06
CA LEU A 79 -3.08 16.12 -11.36
C LEU A 79 -1.95 16.45 -12.34
N ARG A 80 -0.93 17.20 -11.92
CA ARG A 80 0.21 17.54 -12.79
C ARG A 80 1.01 16.32 -13.23
N MET A 81 1.18 15.33 -12.36
CA MET A 81 1.83 14.06 -12.71
C MET A 81 0.97 13.28 -13.70
N LYS A 82 -0.36 13.30 -13.52
CA LYS A 82 -1.30 12.63 -14.42
C LYS A 82 -1.34 13.26 -15.81
N ASP A 83 -1.21 14.57 -15.88
CA ASP A 83 -1.19 15.34 -17.13
C ASP A 83 0.17 15.30 -17.87
N ASP A 84 1.26 14.92 -17.20
CA ASP A 84 2.59 14.73 -17.82
C ASP A 84 2.74 13.30 -18.38
N PRO A 85 2.77 13.09 -19.71
CA PRO A 85 2.75 11.74 -20.28
C PRO A 85 3.96 10.87 -19.93
N GLU A 86 5.14 11.46 -19.70
CA GLU A 86 6.34 10.73 -19.27
C GLU A 86 6.16 10.21 -17.83
N THR A 87 5.59 11.04 -16.95
CA THR A 87 5.35 10.72 -15.54
C THR A 87 4.21 9.72 -15.37
N ASP A 88 3.06 9.93 -16.04
CA ASP A 88 1.93 8.99 -16.01
C ASP A 88 2.34 7.61 -16.53
N LYS A 89 3.13 7.57 -17.60
CA LYS A 89 3.67 6.30 -18.12
C LYS A 89 4.64 5.63 -17.15
N ALA A 90 5.50 6.40 -16.48
CA ALA A 90 6.53 5.86 -15.59
C ALA A 90 5.97 5.36 -14.26
N PHE A 91 5.08 6.13 -13.63
CA PHE A 91 4.52 5.81 -12.31
C PHE A 91 3.19 5.07 -12.39
N GLY A 92 2.39 5.29 -13.44
CA GLY A 92 1.14 4.58 -13.68
C GLY A 92 0.23 4.55 -12.45
N TRP A 93 -0.10 3.34 -11.99
CA TRP A 93 -1.03 3.15 -10.89
C TRP A 93 -0.50 3.59 -9.51
N VAL A 94 0.82 3.77 -9.34
CA VAL A 94 1.43 4.26 -8.08
C VAL A 94 1.68 5.77 -8.09
N LEU A 95 1.20 6.48 -9.09
CA LEU A 95 1.43 7.92 -9.25
C LEU A 95 0.97 8.74 -8.04
N GLU A 96 -0.20 8.43 -7.48
CA GLU A 96 -0.72 9.09 -6.27
C GLU A 96 0.20 8.91 -5.05
N MET A 97 0.90 7.77 -4.95
CA MET A 97 1.85 7.50 -3.87
C MET A 97 3.09 8.39 -4.01
N TYR A 98 3.61 8.53 -5.24
CA TYR A 98 4.70 9.48 -5.53
C TYR A 98 4.27 10.93 -5.29
N ALA A 99 3.06 11.31 -5.69
CA ALA A 99 2.54 12.65 -5.46
C ALA A 99 2.44 12.98 -3.97
N TYR A 100 1.97 12.02 -3.15
CA TYR A 100 1.96 12.15 -1.69
C TYR A 100 3.35 12.33 -1.09
N ALA A 101 4.31 11.50 -1.52
CA ALA A 101 5.70 11.57 -1.04
C ALA A 101 6.34 12.92 -1.39
N VAL A 102 6.16 13.39 -2.63
CA VAL A 102 6.68 14.69 -3.07
C VAL A 102 6.00 15.85 -2.32
N ALA A 103 4.68 15.81 -2.15
CA ALA A 103 3.97 16.84 -1.39
C ALA A 103 4.46 16.92 0.06
N SER A 104 4.66 15.77 0.70
CA SER A 104 5.23 15.70 2.05
C SER A 104 6.61 16.36 2.11
N ALA A 105 7.50 16.02 1.18
CA ALA A 105 8.84 16.60 1.11
C ALA A 105 8.84 18.12 0.84
N LEU A 106 7.93 18.62 0.00
CA LEU A 106 7.80 20.06 -0.26
C LEU A 106 7.42 20.89 0.97
N HIS A 107 6.74 20.26 1.93
CA HIS A 107 6.33 20.83 3.21
C HIS A 107 7.24 20.42 4.37
N GLY A 108 8.36 19.75 4.09
CA GLY A 108 9.32 19.33 5.11
C GLY A 108 8.82 18.20 6.03
N VAL A 109 7.78 17.48 5.63
CA VAL A 109 7.23 16.34 6.37
C VAL A 109 8.03 15.08 6.04
N GLN A 110 8.87 14.64 6.97
CA GLN A 110 9.63 13.39 6.87
C GLN A 110 9.05 12.28 7.75
N HIS A 111 9.03 11.06 7.23
CA HIS A 111 8.40 9.90 7.85
C HIS A 111 9.38 9.01 8.59
N ILE A 112 8.93 8.45 9.71
CA ILE A 112 9.52 7.28 10.33
C ILE A 112 9.15 6.05 9.49
N LEU A 113 10.14 5.49 8.79
CA LEU A 113 9.95 4.33 7.92
C LEU A 113 9.81 3.04 8.75
N ARG A 114 8.61 2.44 8.72
CA ARG A 114 8.26 1.26 9.55
C ARG A 114 8.00 0.04 8.66
N LYS A 115 9.02 -0.82 8.49
CA LYS A 115 8.89 -2.11 7.79
C LYS A 115 7.99 -3.11 8.52
N ASP A 116 7.78 -2.91 9.81
CA ASP A 116 6.89 -3.71 10.66
C ASP A 116 5.45 -3.17 10.69
N PHE A 117 5.15 -2.08 9.97
CA PHE A 117 3.82 -1.47 9.97
C PHE A 117 2.78 -2.42 9.36
N MET A 118 3.14 -3.06 8.25
CA MET A 118 2.28 -4.00 7.55
C MET A 118 3.06 -5.18 6.96
N LEU A 119 2.32 -6.21 6.55
CA LEU A 119 2.79 -7.33 5.75
C LEU A 119 2.05 -7.37 4.41
N GLN A 120 2.71 -7.91 3.39
CA GLN A 120 2.19 -8.04 2.03
C GLN A 120 2.17 -9.51 1.58
N PRO A 121 1.05 -10.23 1.81
CA PRO A 121 0.86 -11.56 1.24
C PRO A 121 0.82 -11.50 -0.31
N PRO A 122 1.27 -12.57 -1.00
CA PRO A 122 1.78 -13.82 -0.42
C PRO A 122 3.28 -13.84 -0.09
N TRP A 123 4.01 -12.72 -0.13
CA TRP A 123 5.45 -12.71 0.17
C TRP A 123 5.74 -12.79 1.68
N ASP A 124 4.95 -12.10 2.49
CA ASP A 124 5.03 -12.19 3.94
C ASP A 124 4.10 -13.29 4.47
N LEU A 125 4.70 -14.35 5.03
CA LEU A 125 3.95 -15.54 5.48
C LEU A 125 3.56 -15.51 6.96
N GLU A 126 4.20 -14.63 7.73
CA GLU A 126 4.02 -14.55 9.18
C GLU A 126 3.55 -13.15 9.60
N VAL A 127 2.46 -13.13 10.38
CA VAL A 127 1.94 -11.91 10.99
C VAL A 127 2.93 -11.38 12.05
N GLY A 128 3.43 -12.25 12.94
CA GLY A 128 4.36 -11.87 14.00
C GLY A 128 3.86 -10.67 14.81
N LYS A 129 4.71 -9.63 14.90
CA LYS A 129 4.41 -8.36 15.57
C LYS A 129 3.90 -7.26 14.62
N LYS A 130 3.64 -7.56 13.35
CA LYS A 130 3.16 -6.58 12.36
C LYS A 130 1.69 -6.28 12.59
N PHE A 131 1.24 -5.08 12.20
CA PHE A 131 -0.09 -4.60 12.60
C PHE A 131 -1.17 -4.80 11.55
N ILE A 132 -0.80 -4.70 10.27
CA ILE A 132 -1.77 -4.67 9.17
C ILE A 132 -1.41 -5.73 8.11
N ILE A 133 -2.40 -6.48 7.64
CA ILE A 133 -2.30 -7.23 6.39
C ILE A 133 -2.74 -6.31 5.24
N HIS A 134 -1.83 -6.02 4.31
CA HIS A 134 -2.14 -5.33 3.06
C HIS A 134 -2.31 -6.35 1.93
N TYR A 135 -3.55 -6.66 1.57
CA TYR A 135 -3.87 -7.69 0.57
C TYR A 135 -4.02 -7.10 -0.84
N THR A 136 -2.94 -6.50 -1.33
CA THR A 136 -2.95 -5.88 -2.66
C THR A 136 -2.69 -6.86 -3.80
N TYR A 137 -2.07 -8.00 -3.52
CA TYR A 137 -1.61 -8.93 -4.54
C TYR A 137 -2.44 -10.21 -4.61
N GLY A 138 -2.50 -10.80 -5.82
CA GLY A 138 -3.11 -12.10 -6.03
C GLY A 138 -2.37 -13.20 -5.27
N CYS A 139 -3.15 -14.03 -4.60
CA CYS A 139 -2.72 -15.24 -3.92
C CYS A 139 -3.02 -16.43 -4.83
N ASP A 140 -2.05 -16.83 -5.65
CA ASP A 140 -2.17 -17.91 -6.63
C ASP A 140 -1.36 -19.13 -6.19
N TYR A 141 -2.03 -20.28 -6.02
CA TYR A 141 -1.42 -21.52 -5.55
C TYR A 141 -1.81 -22.71 -6.42
N ASN A 142 -0.92 -23.70 -6.53
CA ASN A 142 -1.27 -25.01 -7.05
C ASN A 142 -1.95 -25.87 -5.97
N LEU A 143 -2.47 -27.05 -6.35
CA LEU A 143 -3.16 -27.95 -5.41
C LEU A 143 -2.25 -28.55 -4.31
N LYS A 144 -0.93 -28.37 -4.39
CA LYS A 144 0.02 -28.74 -3.34
C LYS A 144 0.31 -27.60 -2.35
N GLY A 145 -0.33 -26.43 -2.53
CA GLY A 145 -0.12 -25.25 -1.70
C GLY A 145 1.13 -24.44 -2.06
N GLU A 146 1.70 -24.63 -3.24
CA GLU A 146 2.89 -23.90 -3.71
C GLU A 146 2.47 -22.66 -4.52
N LEU A 147 3.11 -21.51 -4.26
CA LEU A 147 2.83 -20.25 -4.96
C LEU A 147 3.17 -20.34 -6.46
N THR A 148 2.25 -19.92 -7.32
CA THR A 148 2.46 -19.87 -8.77
C THR A 148 2.78 -18.45 -9.23
N TYR A 149 4.06 -18.07 -9.15
CA TYR A 149 4.51 -16.72 -9.52
C TYR A 149 4.15 -16.34 -10.96
N GLY A 150 3.45 -15.21 -11.11
CA GLY A 150 3.11 -14.63 -12.41
C GLY A 150 2.12 -15.45 -13.24
N LYS A 151 1.47 -16.45 -12.65
CA LYS A 151 0.47 -17.30 -13.30
C LYS A 151 -0.75 -17.47 -12.40
N ILE A 152 -1.92 -17.55 -13.02
CA ILE A 152 -3.14 -17.93 -12.30
C ILE A 152 -2.97 -19.35 -11.79
N GLY A 153 -3.08 -19.52 -10.48
CA GLY A 153 -2.99 -20.81 -9.81
C GLY A 153 -4.24 -21.66 -10.00
N GLU A 154 -4.15 -22.94 -9.66
CA GLU A 154 -5.32 -23.84 -9.61
C GLU A 154 -6.30 -23.39 -8.52
N TRP A 155 -5.78 -22.81 -7.44
CA TRP A 155 -6.53 -22.04 -6.46
C TRP A 155 -6.06 -20.59 -6.48
N ARG A 156 -7.00 -19.65 -6.44
CA ARG A 156 -6.73 -18.20 -6.49
C ARG A 156 -7.61 -17.42 -5.52
N PHE A 157 -7.01 -16.46 -4.84
CA PHE A 157 -7.71 -15.31 -4.30
C PHE A 157 -7.08 -14.01 -4.82
N ASP A 158 -7.85 -13.16 -5.49
CA ASP A 158 -7.46 -11.79 -5.85
C ASP A 158 -8.65 -10.86 -5.64
N LYS A 159 -8.48 -9.79 -4.88
CA LYS A 159 -9.52 -8.78 -4.66
C LYS A 159 -10.04 -8.18 -5.97
N ARG A 160 -9.21 -8.14 -7.02
CA ARG A 160 -9.59 -7.63 -8.36
C ARG A 160 -10.61 -8.51 -9.07
N SER A 161 -10.87 -9.72 -8.58
CA SER A 161 -11.99 -10.54 -9.03
C SER A 161 -13.34 -10.08 -8.46
N PHE A 162 -13.34 -9.15 -7.49
CA PHE A 162 -14.51 -8.68 -6.74
C PHE A 162 -14.66 -7.15 -6.82
N LEU A 163 -14.54 -6.58 -8.03
CA LEU A 163 -14.65 -5.12 -8.22
C LEU A 163 -16.08 -4.58 -8.11
N SER A 164 -17.09 -5.42 -8.36
CA SER A 164 -18.51 -5.05 -8.38
C SER A 164 -19.24 -5.30 -7.07
N GLY A 165 -18.55 -5.83 -6.05
CA GLY A 165 -19.14 -6.16 -4.75
C GLY A 165 -18.17 -6.92 -3.87
N PRO A 166 -18.51 -7.13 -2.58
CA PRO A 166 -17.61 -7.83 -1.67
C PRO A 166 -17.43 -9.30 -2.06
N PRO A 167 -16.33 -9.95 -1.65
CA PRO A 167 -16.15 -11.39 -1.87
C PRO A 167 -17.32 -12.21 -1.30
N PRO A 168 -17.72 -13.32 -1.94
CA PRO A 168 -18.83 -14.14 -1.49
C PRO A 168 -18.52 -14.85 -0.17
N LYS A 169 -19.54 -15.17 0.64
CA LYS A 169 -19.38 -15.83 1.95
C LYS A 169 -18.76 -17.24 1.88
N ASN A 170 -18.83 -17.89 0.72
CA ASN A 170 -18.39 -19.26 0.49
C ASN A 170 -17.13 -19.33 -0.39
N LEU A 171 -16.13 -18.48 -0.13
CA LEU A 171 -14.81 -18.62 -0.77
C LEU A 171 -14.25 -20.02 -0.50
N THR A 172 -13.67 -20.62 -1.54
CA THR A 172 -12.96 -21.89 -1.41
C THR A 172 -11.73 -21.68 -0.54
N LEU A 173 -11.55 -22.54 0.45
CA LEU A 173 -10.34 -22.52 1.28
C LEU A 173 -9.12 -22.92 0.43
N PRO A 174 -7.94 -22.35 0.73
CA PRO A 174 -6.73 -22.71 0.01
C PRO A 174 -6.35 -24.19 0.21
N PRO A 175 -5.63 -24.79 -0.74
CA PRO A 175 -5.20 -26.18 -0.65
C PRO A 175 -4.25 -26.41 0.54
N PRO A 176 -4.13 -27.68 1.02
CA PRO A 176 -3.12 -28.04 2.01
C PRO A 176 -1.72 -27.62 1.55
N GLY A 177 -0.90 -27.10 2.45
CA GLY A 177 0.45 -26.59 2.15
C GLY A 177 0.54 -25.06 2.05
N VAL A 178 -0.59 -24.36 1.87
CA VAL A 178 -0.62 -22.90 1.99
C VAL A 178 -0.32 -22.48 3.43
N PRO A 179 0.52 -21.44 3.66
CA PRO A 179 0.82 -20.95 5.00
C PRO A 179 -0.45 -20.67 5.81
N GLU A 180 -0.48 -21.18 7.04
CA GLU A 180 -1.68 -21.18 7.89
C GLU A 180 -2.27 -19.77 8.06
N LYS A 181 -1.41 -18.74 8.13
CA LYS A 181 -1.85 -17.35 8.24
C LYS A 181 -2.53 -16.82 6.98
N CYS A 182 -2.09 -17.24 5.79
CA CYS A 182 -2.80 -16.97 4.54
C CYS A 182 -4.16 -17.70 4.54
N ALA A 183 -4.21 -18.95 4.98
CA ALA A 183 -5.48 -19.70 5.07
C ALA A 183 -6.46 -19.08 6.08
N GLN A 184 -5.98 -18.65 7.25
CA GLN A 184 -6.77 -17.94 8.26
C GLN A 184 -7.30 -16.61 7.73
N PHE A 185 -6.49 -15.85 7.00
CA PHE A 185 -6.92 -14.61 6.35
C PHE A 185 -8.07 -14.85 5.35
N ILE A 186 -7.95 -15.86 4.48
CA ILE A 186 -9.01 -16.20 3.52
C ILE A 186 -10.27 -16.69 4.23
N SER A 187 -10.12 -17.52 5.27
CA SER A 187 -11.25 -17.98 6.08
C SER A 187 -11.95 -16.82 6.79
N PHE A 188 -11.20 -15.85 7.31
CA PHE A 188 -11.75 -14.63 7.88
C PHE A 188 -12.55 -13.84 6.84
N LEU A 189 -11.98 -13.59 5.65
CA LEU A 189 -12.67 -12.89 4.56
C LEU A 189 -13.96 -13.60 4.13
N ALA A 190 -13.94 -14.93 4.02
CA ALA A 190 -15.12 -15.73 3.71
C ALA A 190 -16.22 -15.56 4.79
N SER A 191 -15.82 -15.46 6.06
CA SER A 191 -16.75 -15.40 7.19
C SER A 191 -17.30 -14.00 7.46
N PHE A 192 -16.56 -12.92 7.12
CA PHE A 192 -16.85 -11.54 7.53
C PHE A 192 -17.58 -10.67 6.50
N CYS A 193 -18.13 -11.24 5.43
CA CYS A 193 -18.90 -10.46 4.47
C CYS A 193 -20.17 -9.89 5.13
N MET A 194 -20.05 -8.68 5.68
CA MET A 194 -21.14 -7.91 6.26
C MET A 194 -22.16 -7.66 5.17
N ASP A 195 -23.44 -7.84 5.50
CA ASP A 195 -24.56 -7.43 4.67
C ASP A 195 -24.58 -5.88 4.59
N CYS A 196 -23.59 -5.28 3.92
CA CYS A 196 -23.62 -3.88 3.56
C CYS A 196 -24.57 -3.73 2.38
N LYS A 197 -25.87 -3.66 2.69
CA LYS A 197 -26.82 -2.95 1.83
C LYS A 197 -26.37 -1.49 1.84
N LEU A 198 -25.86 -1.02 0.70
CA LEU A 198 -25.74 0.41 0.40
C LEU A 198 -27.14 1.05 0.38
#